data_AF-A0A858R4P2-F1
#
_entry.id   AF-A0A858R4P2-F1
#
_cell.length_a   1.000
_cell.length_b   1.000
_cell.length_c   1.000
_cell.angle_alpha   90.00
_cell.angle_beta   90.00
_cell.angle_gamma   90.00
#
_symmetry.space_group_name_H-M   'P 1'
#
loop_
_entity.id
_entity.type
_entity.pdbx_description
1 polymer ?
#
loop_
_entity_poly.entity_id
_entity_poly.type
_entity_poly.pdbx_seq_one_letter_code
_entity_poly.pdbx_strand_id
1 'polypeptide(L)'
;MNVNRPDLPDCKTGSPSRPYLTVIEGGLAGIPPSAPPPAPEDGEGWDDLHGWVDGALPSHRSAVVGLALSRDPAVAGRALAYKAQVEGLHALYDPILNEPIPERLLQTLRAAEAKPRPTAEGVPVRAAGRRWLSAALAVLGLMVLLAQQILADIPQSLGIVGGGLLP
;
A
#
# COMPACT_ATOMS: atom_id res chain seq x y z
N MET A 1 -50.29 27.15 -17.96
CA MET A 1 -50.04 25.70 -17.98
C MET A 1 -49.24 25.34 -16.73
N ASN A 2 -49.89 24.64 -15.81
CA ASN A 2 -49.35 24.22 -14.51
C ASN A 2 -48.62 22.88 -14.70
N VAL A 3 -47.32 22.82 -14.40
CA VAL A 3 -46.53 21.58 -14.44
C VAL A 3 -46.37 21.10 -13.02
N ASN A 4 -47.10 20.03 -12.71
CA ASN A 4 -47.12 19.33 -11.44
C ASN A 4 -45.71 18.82 -11.10
N ARG A 5 -45.08 19.37 -10.05
CA ARG A 5 -43.81 18.88 -9.51
C ARG A 5 -44.15 17.84 -8.44
N PRO A 6 -43.83 16.55 -8.62
CA PRO A 6 -44.03 15.57 -7.56
C PRO A 6 -43.09 15.89 -6.39
N ASP A 7 -43.62 15.85 -5.17
CA ASP A 7 -42.87 16.02 -3.93
C ASP A 7 -41.76 14.95 -3.84
N LEU A 8 -40.52 15.41 -3.78
CA LEU A 8 -39.37 14.56 -3.48
C LEU A 8 -39.36 14.31 -1.96
N PRO A 9 -39.29 13.06 -1.47
CA PRO A 9 -39.14 12.81 -0.04
C PRO A 9 -37.83 13.40 0.49
N ASP A 10 -37.91 14.01 1.67
CA ASP A 10 -36.80 14.62 2.41
C ASP A 10 -35.61 13.66 2.55
N CYS A 11 -34.44 14.08 2.05
CA CYS A 11 -33.20 13.31 2.06
C CYS A 11 -32.55 13.16 3.46
N LYS A 12 -33.27 13.41 4.55
CA LYS A 12 -32.71 13.52 5.90
C LYS A 12 -33.05 12.40 6.89
N THR A 13 -33.68 11.30 6.47
CA THR A 13 -33.85 10.15 7.38
C THR A 13 -33.40 8.83 6.76
N GLY A 14 -32.29 8.31 7.30
CA GLY A 14 -31.91 6.89 7.33
C GLY A 14 -31.88 6.12 6.01
N SER A 15 -30.72 6.04 5.36
CA SER A 15 -30.39 4.88 4.53
C SER A 15 -29.42 3.98 5.31
N PRO A 16 -29.87 2.87 5.90
CA PRO A 16 -28.95 1.82 6.31
C PRO A 16 -28.41 1.15 5.03
N SER A 17 -27.08 1.06 4.94
CA SER A 17 -26.35 0.07 4.15
C SER A 17 -26.84 -0.19 2.72
N ARG A 18 -26.22 0.46 1.73
CA ARG A 18 -26.10 -0.13 0.39
C ARG A 18 -24.91 -1.11 0.42
N PRO A 19 -25.12 -2.44 0.48
CA PRO A 19 -24.05 -3.39 0.19
C PRO A 19 -23.86 -3.33 -1.33
N TYR A 20 -22.87 -2.57 -1.77
CA TYR A 20 -22.59 -2.47 -3.19
C TYR A 20 -22.25 -3.86 -3.74
N LEU A 21 -22.96 -4.24 -4.80
CA LEU A 21 -22.66 -5.33 -5.74
C LEU A 21 -22.95 -6.77 -5.31
N THR A 22 -24.23 -7.14 -5.33
CA THR A 22 -24.69 -8.50 -5.62
C THR A 22 -25.24 -8.55 -7.05
N VAL A 23 -24.39 -8.48 -8.08
CA VAL A 23 -24.74 -8.85 -9.47
C VAL A 23 -23.47 -9.29 -10.21
N ILE A 24 -23.16 -10.58 -10.18
CA ILE A 24 -22.57 -11.31 -11.33
C ILE A 24 -23.29 -12.66 -11.37
N GLU A 25 -24.58 -12.65 -11.73
CA GLU A 25 -25.27 -13.86 -12.14
C GLU A 25 -25.02 -14.03 -13.65
N GLY A 26 -24.12 -14.96 -13.99
CA GLY A 26 -23.87 -15.39 -15.35
C GLY A 26 -22.40 -15.61 -15.69
N GLY A 27 -21.82 -16.73 -15.25
CA GLY A 27 -20.62 -17.28 -15.92
C GLY A 27 -19.28 -17.12 -15.21
N LEU A 28 -19.20 -17.35 -13.90
CA LEU A 28 -17.97 -17.77 -13.20
C LEU A 28 -18.30 -18.93 -12.26
N ALA A 29 -18.88 -19.99 -12.83
CA ALA A 29 -19.06 -21.24 -12.10
C ALA A 29 -17.68 -21.88 -11.89
N GLY A 30 -17.07 -21.62 -10.72
CA GLY A 30 -16.04 -22.50 -10.16
C GLY A 30 -14.62 -21.97 -10.03
N ILE A 31 -14.38 -20.65 -9.93
CA ILE A 31 -13.12 -20.19 -9.34
C ILE A 31 -13.37 -20.07 -7.82
N PRO A 32 -13.00 -21.06 -6.98
CA PRO A 32 -12.91 -20.77 -5.55
C PRO A 32 -11.98 -19.56 -5.41
N PRO A 33 -12.13 -18.65 -4.42
CA PRO A 33 -11.02 -17.81 -4.05
C PRO A 33 -9.89 -18.79 -3.73
N SER A 34 -8.94 -18.98 -4.65
CA SER A 34 -7.74 -19.72 -4.37
C SER A 34 -7.08 -18.87 -3.31
N ALA A 35 -7.37 -19.19 -2.05
CA ALA A 35 -6.64 -18.62 -0.94
C ALA A 35 -5.18 -18.72 -1.34
N PRO A 36 -4.43 -17.61 -1.34
CA PRO A 36 -3.03 -17.65 -1.72
C PRO A 36 -2.41 -18.81 -0.94
N PRO A 37 -1.67 -19.74 -1.59
CA PRO A 37 -0.98 -20.79 -0.86
C PRO A 37 -0.19 -20.13 0.27
N PRO A 38 -0.13 -20.73 1.47
CA PRO A 38 0.58 -20.12 2.59
C PRO A 38 1.95 -19.68 2.09
N ALA A 39 2.26 -18.39 2.27
CA ALA A 39 3.50 -17.84 1.80
C ALA A 39 4.66 -18.72 2.31
N PRO A 40 5.66 -19.00 1.47
CA PRO A 40 6.86 -19.66 1.97
C PRO A 40 7.41 -18.82 3.14
N GLU A 41 7.85 -19.50 4.21
CA GLU A 41 8.11 -18.88 5.52
C GLU A 41 9.33 -17.92 5.50
N ASP A 42 10.02 -17.82 4.39
CA ASP A 42 10.90 -16.73 3.98
C ASP A 42 10.11 -15.80 3.03
N GLY A 43 9.90 -14.54 3.42
CA GLY A 43 9.08 -13.55 2.70
C GLY A 43 9.55 -13.13 1.29
N GLU A 44 10.06 -14.06 0.49
CA GLU A 44 10.66 -13.86 -0.83
C GLU A 44 10.02 -14.72 -1.95
N GLY A 45 9.19 -15.74 -1.64
CA GLY A 45 8.79 -16.71 -2.68
C GLY A 45 7.50 -16.45 -3.47
N TRP A 46 6.53 -15.70 -2.93
CA TRP A 46 5.28 -15.38 -3.67
C TRP A 46 5.45 -14.15 -4.58
N ASP A 47 6.07 -13.09 -4.06
CA ASP A 47 6.35 -11.86 -4.80
C ASP A 47 7.28 -12.11 -5.99
N ASP A 48 8.28 -12.99 -5.85
CA ASP A 48 9.21 -13.31 -6.94
C ASP A 48 8.50 -14.07 -8.08
N LEU A 49 7.51 -14.94 -7.80
CA LEU A 49 6.78 -15.65 -8.85
C LEU A 49 5.87 -14.69 -9.64
N HIS A 50 5.15 -13.80 -8.95
CA HIS A 50 4.35 -12.76 -9.60
C HIS A 50 5.25 -11.78 -10.36
N GLY A 51 6.34 -11.32 -9.76
CA GLY A 51 7.30 -10.45 -10.42
C GLY A 51 7.97 -11.09 -11.63
N TRP A 52 8.15 -12.41 -11.65
CA TRP A 52 8.63 -13.13 -12.84
C TRP A 52 7.57 -13.19 -13.94
N VAL A 53 6.31 -13.47 -13.58
CA VAL A 53 5.18 -13.50 -14.52
C VAL A 53 4.93 -12.12 -15.14
N ASP A 54 5.00 -11.07 -14.33
CA ASP A 54 4.78 -9.68 -14.72
C ASP A 54 6.02 -9.04 -15.37
N GLY A 55 7.16 -9.75 -15.39
CA GLY A 55 8.42 -9.23 -15.92
C GLY A 55 9.05 -8.09 -15.10
N ALA A 56 8.61 -7.91 -13.86
CA ALA A 56 9.05 -6.87 -12.94
C ALA A 56 10.34 -7.22 -12.17
N LEU A 57 10.88 -8.44 -12.34
CA LEU A 57 12.08 -8.88 -11.64
C LEU A 57 13.39 -8.49 -12.35
N PRO A 58 14.42 -8.06 -11.57
CA PRO A 58 15.79 -7.95 -12.07
C PRO A 58 16.31 -9.28 -12.64
N SER A 59 17.20 -9.20 -13.64
CA SER A 59 17.66 -10.37 -14.41
C SER A 59 18.25 -11.49 -13.55
N HIS A 60 18.96 -11.18 -12.45
CA HIS A 60 19.53 -12.18 -11.55
C HIS A 60 18.45 -12.98 -10.81
N ARG A 61 17.39 -12.32 -10.32
CA ARG A 61 16.25 -12.99 -9.68
C ARG A 61 15.41 -13.76 -10.69
N SER A 62 15.21 -13.21 -11.88
CA SER A 62 14.49 -13.89 -12.96
C SER A 62 15.15 -15.21 -13.37
N ALA A 63 16.49 -15.28 -13.36
CA ALA A 63 17.22 -16.52 -13.62
C ALA A 63 17.03 -17.56 -12.51
N VAL A 64 17.00 -17.13 -11.24
CA VAL A 64 16.74 -18.02 -10.08
C VAL A 64 15.34 -18.60 -10.17
N VAL A 65 14.33 -17.78 -10.46
CA VAL A 65 12.94 -18.25 -10.64
C VAL A 65 12.82 -19.16 -11.87
N GLY A 66 13.50 -18.83 -12.98
CA GLY A 66 13.56 -19.69 -14.16
C GLY A 66 14.14 -21.09 -13.89
N LEU A 67 15.17 -21.17 -13.04
CA LEU A 67 15.72 -22.45 -12.57
C LEU A 67 14.72 -23.20 -11.68
N ALA A 68 14.01 -22.49 -10.79
CA ALA A 68 12.98 -23.10 -9.94
C ALA A 68 11.83 -23.68 -10.79
N LEU A 69 11.38 -22.95 -11.81
CA LEU A 69 10.34 -23.40 -12.75
C LEU A 69 10.77 -24.64 -13.55
N SER A 70 12.06 -24.73 -13.90
CA SER A 70 12.60 -25.89 -14.62
C SER A 70 12.73 -27.13 -13.75
N ARG A 71 12.87 -26.96 -12.43
CA ARG A 71 13.06 -28.04 -11.45
C ARG A 71 11.74 -28.55 -10.87
N ASP A 72 10.75 -27.67 -10.72
CA ASP A 72 9.48 -28.00 -10.07
C ASP A 72 8.27 -27.71 -10.99
N PRO A 73 7.61 -28.76 -11.52
CA PRO A 73 6.43 -28.61 -12.36
C PRO A 73 5.23 -28.00 -11.61
N ALA A 74 5.16 -28.09 -10.28
CA ALA A 74 4.11 -27.46 -9.50
C ALA A 74 4.26 -25.93 -9.47
N VAL A 75 5.49 -25.43 -9.39
CA VAL A 75 5.79 -23.98 -9.52
C VAL A 75 5.46 -23.52 -10.94
N ALA A 76 5.81 -24.31 -11.96
CA ALA A 76 5.47 -24.02 -13.36
C ALA A 76 3.96 -23.96 -13.60
N GLY A 77 3.19 -24.89 -13.01
CA GLY A 77 1.73 -24.87 -13.06
C GLY A 77 1.13 -23.61 -12.45
N ARG A 78 1.68 -23.12 -11.32
CA ARG A 78 1.24 -21.85 -10.72
C ARG A 78 1.55 -20.66 -11.62
N ALA A 79 2.73 -20.60 -12.22
CA ALA A 79 3.09 -19.54 -13.16
C ALA A 79 2.15 -19.49 -14.38
N LEU A 80 1.76 -20.65 -14.90
CA LEU A 80 0.79 -20.75 -16.00
C LEU A 80 -0.61 -20.27 -15.58
N ALA A 81 -1.06 -20.62 -14.37
CA ALA A 81 -2.33 -20.15 -13.84
C ALA A 81 -2.36 -18.63 -13.66
N TYR A 82 -1.24 -18.01 -13.26
CA TYR A 82 -1.13 -16.56 -13.17
C TYR A 82 -1.13 -15.90 -14.56
N LYS A 83 -0.41 -16.47 -15.53
CA LYS A 83 -0.44 -15.97 -16.93
C LYS A 83 -1.85 -16.00 -17.51
N ALA A 84 -2.61 -17.08 -17.29
CA ALA A 84 -3.99 -17.18 -17.77
C ALA A 84 -4.91 -16.12 -17.13
N GLN A 85 -4.69 -15.77 -15.86
CA GLN A 85 -5.44 -14.70 -15.20
C GLN A 85 -5.10 -13.33 -15.80
N VAL A 86 -3.82 -13.03 -16.02
CA VAL A 86 -3.37 -11.79 -16.66
C VAL A 86 -3.96 -11.67 -18.07
N GLU A 87 -3.94 -12.74 -18.86
CA GLU A 87 -4.55 -12.78 -20.19
C GLU A 87 -6.07 -12.53 -20.14
N GLY A 88 -6.77 -13.11 -19.17
CA GLY A 88 -8.20 -12.87 -18.96
C GLY A 88 -8.52 -11.41 -18.61
N LEU A 89 -7.66 -10.75 -17.81
CA LEU A 89 -7.79 -9.33 -17.51
C LEU A 89 -7.58 -8.47 -18.76
N HIS A 90 -6.56 -8.76 -19.56
CA HIS A 90 -6.34 -8.07 -20.84
C HIS A 90 -7.55 -8.22 -21.76
N ALA A 91 -8.08 -9.43 -21.93
CA ALA A 91 -9.25 -9.67 -22.76
C ALA A 91 -10.47 -8.82 -22.32
N LEU A 92 -10.65 -8.60 -21.02
CA LEU A 92 -11.77 -7.81 -20.49
C LEU A 92 -11.53 -6.30 -20.57
N TYR A 93 -10.30 -5.84 -20.32
CA TYR A 93 -10.00 -4.42 -20.11
C TYR A 93 -9.29 -3.73 -21.28
N ASP A 94 -8.65 -4.46 -22.19
CA ASP A 94 -8.00 -3.87 -23.37
C ASP A 94 -8.97 -3.05 -24.23
N PRO A 95 -10.24 -3.44 -24.45
CA PRO A 95 -11.17 -2.60 -25.21
C PRO A 95 -11.40 -1.23 -24.58
N ILE A 96 -11.49 -1.18 -23.24
CA ILE A 96 -11.70 0.05 -22.47
C ILE A 96 -10.42 0.90 -22.48
N LEU A 97 -9.25 0.27 -22.34
CA LEU A 97 -7.95 0.94 -22.40
C LEU A 97 -7.65 1.55 -23.77
N ASN A 98 -8.21 0.96 -24.83
CA ASN A 98 -8.06 1.44 -26.20
C ASN A 98 -9.11 2.49 -26.61
N GLU A 99 -10.01 2.89 -25.71
CA GLU A 99 -10.92 4.01 -25.98
C GLU A 99 -10.14 5.32 -26.14
N PRO A 100 -10.56 6.21 -27.06
CA PRO A 100 -9.92 7.50 -27.20
C PRO A 100 -10.05 8.32 -25.91
N ILE A 101 -8.97 9.00 -25.52
CA ILE A 101 -8.95 9.83 -24.31
C ILE A 101 -10.04 10.93 -24.44
N PRO A 102 -10.97 11.05 -23.46
CA PRO A 102 -12.04 12.03 -23.53
C PRO A 102 -11.53 13.47 -23.67
N GLU A 103 -12.14 14.27 -24.55
CA GLU A 103 -11.70 15.64 -24.85
C GLU A 103 -11.65 16.54 -23.60
N ARG A 104 -12.53 16.30 -22.61
CA ARG A 104 -12.50 17.03 -21.32
C ARG A 104 -11.15 16.93 -20.60
N LEU A 105 -10.50 15.77 -20.65
CA LEU A 105 -9.19 15.55 -20.04
C LEU A 105 -8.11 16.27 -20.84
N LEU A 106 -8.17 16.19 -22.18
CA LEU A 106 -7.25 16.93 -23.05
C LEU A 106 -7.33 18.44 -22.84
N GLN A 107 -8.53 18.99 -22.66
CA GLN A 107 -8.74 20.40 -22.32
C GLN A 107 -8.11 20.77 -20.97
N THR A 108 -8.25 19.92 -19.95
CA THR A 108 -7.62 20.18 -18.64
C THR A 108 -6.10 20.17 -18.71
N LEU A 109 -5.50 19.28 -19.51
CA LEU A 109 -4.06 19.23 -19.72
C LEU A 109 -3.55 20.48 -20.44
N ARG A 110 -4.21 20.89 -21.53
CA ARG A 110 -3.87 22.14 -22.25
C ARG A 110 -4.00 23.38 -21.36
N ALA A 111 -5.04 23.44 -20.53
CA ALA A 111 -5.23 24.55 -19.58
C ALA A 111 -4.15 24.56 -18.49
N ALA A 112 -3.68 23.39 -18.04
CA ALA A 112 -2.58 23.27 -17.09
C ALA A 112 -1.25 23.73 -17.69
N GLU A 113 -0.98 23.41 -18.97
CA GLU A 113 0.21 23.89 -19.69
C GLU A 113 0.17 25.40 -19.97
N ALA A 114 -1.02 25.93 -20.27
CA ALA A 114 -1.21 27.35 -20.54
C ALA A 114 -1.11 28.22 -19.29
N LYS A 115 -1.26 27.64 -18.09
CA LYS A 115 -1.09 28.38 -16.84
C LYS A 115 0.41 28.68 -16.69
N PRO A 116 0.83 29.96 -16.67
CA PRO A 116 2.23 30.29 -16.47
C PRO A 116 2.67 29.64 -15.17
N ARG A 117 3.66 28.75 -15.26
CA ARG A 117 4.33 28.19 -14.09
C ARG A 117 4.78 29.40 -13.29
N PRO A 118 4.34 29.59 -12.04
CA PRO A 118 4.83 30.71 -11.24
C PRO A 118 6.34 30.57 -11.26
N THR A 119 7.01 31.52 -11.90
CA THR A 119 8.45 31.65 -11.83
C THR A 119 8.75 31.65 -10.33
N ALA A 120 9.72 30.84 -9.93
CA ALA A 120 10.09 30.66 -8.54
C ALA A 120 10.78 31.92 -7.96
N GLU A 121 10.29 33.11 -8.31
CA GLU A 121 10.55 34.34 -7.58
C GLU A 121 9.72 34.29 -6.29
N GLY A 122 10.24 33.52 -5.34
CA GLY A 122 10.03 33.74 -3.92
C GLY A 122 8.69 33.33 -3.32
N VAL A 123 8.36 32.03 -3.33
CA VAL A 123 7.51 31.50 -2.25
C VAL A 123 8.41 31.29 -1.02
N PRO A 124 8.18 31.96 0.14
CA PRO A 124 9.02 31.78 1.32
C PRO A 124 8.65 30.47 2.05
N VAL A 125 8.94 29.32 1.44
CA VAL A 125 8.72 27.99 2.05
C VAL A 125 9.69 27.71 3.21
N ARG A 126 10.64 28.62 3.49
CA ARG A 126 11.65 28.46 4.55
C ARG A 126 11.16 28.79 5.97
N ALA A 127 9.93 29.28 6.17
CA ALA A 127 9.44 29.61 7.51
C ALA A 127 8.79 28.44 8.26
N ALA A 128 8.25 27.43 7.56
CA ALA A 128 7.53 26.32 8.20
C ALA A 128 8.47 25.22 8.74
N GLY A 129 9.64 25.01 8.14
CA GLY A 129 10.58 23.95 8.53
C GLY A 129 11.40 24.23 9.80
N ARG A 130 11.54 25.50 10.21
CA ARG A 130 12.42 25.87 11.33
C ARG A 130 11.80 25.69 12.72
N ARG A 131 10.46 25.58 12.80
CA ARG A 131 9.73 25.38 14.07
C ARG A 131 9.70 23.92 14.52
N TRP A 132 9.81 22.95 13.61
CA TRP A 132 9.85 21.53 13.94
C TRP A 132 11.22 21.08 14.47
N LEU A 133 12.31 21.71 14.02
CA LEU A 133 13.66 21.44 14.51
C LEU A 133 13.89 21.88 15.97
N SER A 134 13.26 22.96 16.43
CA SER A 134 13.37 23.41 17.82
C SER A 134 12.60 22.50 18.80
N ALA A 135 11.50 21.90 18.37
CA ALA A 135 10.72 20.99 19.22
C ALA A 135 11.46 19.65 19.45
N ALA A 136 12.12 19.11 18.42
CA ALA A 136 12.87 17.86 18.52
C ALA A 136 14.08 17.95 19.47
N LEU A 137 14.80 19.09 19.48
CA LEU A 137 15.95 19.29 20.37
C LEU A 137 15.55 19.43 21.85
N ALA A 138 14.39 20.04 22.14
CA ALA A 138 13.90 20.18 23.51
C ALA A 138 13.50 18.83 24.12
N VAL A 139 12.85 17.94 23.35
CA VAL A 139 12.50 16.59 23.81
C VAL A 139 13.74 15.72 24.01
N LEU A 140 14.73 15.79 23.11
CA LEU A 140 15.99 15.07 23.27
C LEU A 140 16.74 15.54 24.52
N GLY A 141 16.84 16.86 24.73
CA GLY A 141 17.46 17.43 25.92
C GLY A 141 16.77 16.99 27.22
N LEU A 142 15.43 16.98 27.24
CA LEU A 142 14.65 16.51 28.38
C LEU A 142 14.84 15.02 28.65
N MET A 143 14.89 14.18 27.61
CA MET A 143 15.16 12.73 27.74
C MET A 143 16.56 12.44 28.27
N VAL A 144 17.58 13.15 27.77
CA VAL A 144 18.96 13.00 28.26
C VAL A 144 19.06 13.45 29.72
N LEU A 145 18.41 14.55 30.09
CA LEU A 145 18.39 15.03 31.48
C LEU A 145 17.67 14.04 32.41
N LEU A 146 16.54 13.47 31.98
CA LEU A 146 15.83 12.42 32.72
C LEU A 146 16.69 11.16 32.89
N ALA A 147 17.41 10.73 31.86
CA ALA A 147 18.30 9.57 31.93
C ALA A 147 19.47 9.81 32.91
N GLN A 148 20.02 11.02 32.96
CA GLN A 148 21.08 11.38 33.91
C GLN A 148 20.56 11.42 35.36
N GLN A 149 19.32 11.90 35.58
CA GLN A 149 18.72 11.91 36.91
C GLN A 149 18.49 10.49 37.44
N ILE A 150 18.00 9.56 36.60
CA ILE A 150 17.76 8.16 36.98
C ILE A 150 19.06 7.43 37.33
N LEU A 151 20.16 7.73 36.63
CA LEU A 151 21.46 7.11 36.91
C LEU A 151 22.09 7.61 38.22
N ALA A 152 21.83 8.86 38.60
CA ALA A 152 22.29 9.44 39.86
C ALA A 152 21.46 8.98 41.07
N ASP A 153 20.22 8.55 40.85
CA ASP A 153 19.26 8.15 41.89
C ASP A 153 19.14 6.63 42.03
N ILE A 154 20.16 5.86 41.61
CA ILE A 154 20.26 4.43 41.96
C ILE A 154 20.75 4.33 43.41
N PRO A 155 19.89 4.04 44.41
CA PRO A 155 20.39 3.71 45.74
C PRO A 155 21.14 2.39 45.66
N GLN A 156 22.36 2.35 46.19
CA GLN A 156 23.19 1.13 46.30
C GLN A 156 22.65 0.11 47.32
N SER A 157 21.33 0.03 47.51
CA SER A 157 20.68 -0.84 48.48
C SER A 157 20.13 -2.11 47.82
N LEU A 158 21.05 -2.96 47.36
CA LEU A 158 20.87 -4.38 47.06
C LEU A 158 22.30 -4.91 46.82
N GLY A 159 22.94 -5.66 47.70
CA GLY A 159 22.46 -6.46 48.80
C GLY A 159 23.64 -7.34 49.17
N ILE A 160 24.37 -6.92 50.20
CA ILE A 160 25.19 -7.81 51.01
C ILE A 160 24.21 -8.76 51.71
N VAL A 161 23.96 -9.93 51.13
CA VAL A 161 23.51 -11.14 51.85
C VAL A 161 24.05 -12.36 51.11
N GLY A 162 25.01 -13.04 51.73
CA GLY A 162 25.54 -14.30 51.23
C GLY A 162 26.90 -14.70 51.79
N GLY A 163 27.21 -14.32 53.03
CA GLY A 163 28.32 -14.90 53.79
C GLY A 163 27.85 -16.09 54.62
N GLY A 164 28.53 -17.23 54.48
CA GLY A 164 28.37 -18.47 55.26
C GLY A 164 28.56 -19.69 54.35
N LEU A 165 29.78 -20.23 54.11
CA LEU A 165 30.62 -21.06 55.02
C LEU A 165 29.89 -22.36 55.38
N LEU A 166 30.31 -23.63 55.16
CA LEU A 166 31.45 -24.41 54.63
C LEU A 166 30.87 -25.86 54.39
N PRO A 167 31.56 -26.80 53.72
CA PRO A 167 31.24 -28.23 53.74
C PRO A 167 31.58 -28.92 55.08
#